data_AF-A0A3D3PFS7-F1
#
_entry.id   AF-A0A3D3PFS7-F1
#
_cell.length_a   1.000
_cell.length_b   1.000
_cell.length_c   1.000
_cell.angle_alpha   90.00
_cell.angle_beta   90.00
_cell.angle_gamma   90.00
#
_symmetry.space_group_name_H-M   'P 1'
#
loop_
_entity.id
_entity.type
_entity.pdbx_description
1 polymer ?
#
loop_
_entity_poly.entity_id
_entity_poly.type
_entity_poly.pdbx_seq_one_letter_code
_entity_poly.pdbx_strand_id
1 'polypeptide(L)'
;ARNISVKYDDRDTQRPGFKFAEYELKGIPVRLAMGGRDLENGTIEIARRDTKEKQTISRENLDEHIENLLNEIQKNIYNKALNYRTENTTEVNSYEEFKQVLEGKGGFISAHWDGTSETEKQIKEETKATI
;
A
#
# COMPACT_ATOMS: atom_id res chain seq x y z
N ALA A 1 7.47 -2.68 -26.33
CA ALA A 1 6.35 -2.42 -25.38
C ALA A 1 6.79 -2.84 -23.99
N ARG A 2 6.59 -2.01 -22.95
CA ARG A 2 7.13 -2.20 -21.58
C ARG A 2 6.36 -3.20 -20.69
N ASN A 3 5.56 -4.10 -21.27
CA ASN A 3 4.75 -5.10 -20.54
C ASN A 3 3.82 -4.53 -19.44
N ILE A 4 3.21 -3.37 -19.68
CA ILE A 4 2.27 -2.72 -18.77
C ILE A 4 0.84 -3.04 -19.20
N SER A 5 0.02 -3.55 -18.28
CA SER A 5 -1.41 -3.77 -18.51
C SER A 5 -2.17 -2.46 -18.53
N VAL A 6 -2.90 -2.18 -19.61
CA VAL A 6 -3.66 -0.95 -19.80
C VAL A 6 -5.13 -1.26 -20.04
N LYS A 7 -6.00 -0.48 -19.40
CA LYS A 7 -7.44 -0.49 -19.69
C LYS A 7 -7.88 0.92 -20.07
N TYR A 8 -8.42 1.06 -21.28
CA TYR A 8 -9.09 2.26 -21.72
C TYR A 8 -10.59 2.20 -21.36
N ASP A 9 -11.12 3.26 -20.76
CA ASP A 9 -12.53 3.35 -20.39
C ASP A 9 -13.23 4.45 -21.22
N ASP A 10 -13.81 4.02 -22.32
CA ASP A 10 -14.53 4.83 -23.30
C ASP A 10 -16.04 4.94 -23.06
N ARG A 11 -16.55 4.37 -21.96
CA ARG A 11 -18.00 4.38 -21.65
C ARG A 11 -18.54 5.80 -21.55
N ASP A 12 -19.51 6.17 -22.37
CA ASP A 12 -20.21 7.46 -22.31
C ASP A 12 -21.37 7.48 -21.28
N THR A 13 -21.82 6.29 -20.86
CA THR A 13 -22.91 6.10 -19.89
C THR A 13 -22.62 6.62 -18.48
N GLN A 14 -21.34 6.83 -18.13
CA GLN A 14 -20.92 7.23 -16.78
C GLN A 14 -20.08 8.49 -16.80
N ARG A 15 -20.35 9.39 -15.84
CA ARG A 15 -19.56 10.63 -15.67
C ARG A 15 -18.13 10.30 -15.23
N PRO A 16 -17.12 11.11 -15.61
CA PRO A 16 -15.71 10.86 -15.25
C PRO A 16 -15.48 10.66 -13.74
N GLY A 17 -16.15 11.44 -12.89
CA GLY A 17 -16.04 11.28 -11.43
C GLY A 17 -16.45 9.90 -10.92
N PHE A 18 -17.48 9.29 -11.52
CA PHE A 18 -17.88 7.91 -11.17
C PHE A 18 -16.79 6.91 -11.56
N LYS A 19 -16.25 7.04 -12.78
CA LYS A 19 -15.16 6.18 -13.26
C LYS A 19 -13.93 6.28 -12.36
N PHE A 20 -13.60 7.49 -11.92
CA PHE A 20 -12.46 7.74 -11.04
C PHE A 20 -12.60 6.99 -9.71
N ALA A 21 -13.77 7.09 -9.07
CA ALA A 21 -14.06 6.37 -7.84
C ALA A 21 -14.03 4.85 -8.04
N GLU A 22 -14.60 4.34 -9.13
CA GLU A 22 -14.61 2.91 -9.44
C GLU A 22 -13.19 2.34 -9.56
N TYR A 23 -12.29 3.01 -10.29
CA TYR A 23 -10.92 2.53 -10.47
C TYR A 23 -10.04 2.74 -9.23
N GLU A 24 -10.32 3.76 -8.43
CA GLU A 24 -9.67 3.95 -7.13
C GLU A 24 -10.03 2.83 -6.15
N LEU A 25 -11.30 2.40 -6.16
CA LEU A 25 -11.79 1.28 -5.36
C LEU A 25 -11.19 -0.05 -5.81
N LYS A 26 -11.03 -0.26 -7.13
CA LYS A 26 -10.38 -1.45 -7.69
C LYS A 26 -8.87 -1.49 -7.47
N GLY A 27 -8.28 -0.43 -6.91
CA GLY A 27 -6.85 -0.38 -6.61
C GLY A 27 -5.95 -0.21 -7.83
N ILE A 28 -6.47 0.38 -8.93
CA ILE A 28 -5.62 0.68 -10.09
C ILE A 28 -4.53 1.68 -9.66
N PRO A 29 -3.22 1.36 -9.82
CA PRO A 29 -2.14 2.14 -9.22
C PRO A 29 -1.95 3.52 -9.85
N VAL A 30 -2.15 3.61 -11.17
CA VAL A 30 -1.99 4.85 -11.95
C VAL A 30 -3.21 5.04 -12.85
N ARG A 31 -3.80 6.24 -12.80
CA ARG A 31 -4.87 6.65 -13.70
C ARG A 31 -4.39 7.78 -14.60
N LEU A 32 -4.64 7.63 -15.89
CA LEU A 32 -4.38 8.67 -16.89
C LEU A 32 -5.70 9.32 -17.31
N ALA A 33 -5.74 10.65 -17.35
CA ALA A 33 -6.87 11.43 -17.83
C ALA A 33 -6.41 12.49 -18.82
N MET A 34 -7.16 12.65 -19.92
CA MET A 34 -6.90 13.67 -20.94
C MET A 34 -8.22 14.34 -21.29
N GLY A 35 -8.28 15.67 -21.15
CA GLY A 35 -9.35 16.50 -21.72
C GLY A 35 -8.94 17.11 -23.06
N GLY A 36 -9.86 17.83 -23.72
CA GLY A 36 -9.58 18.53 -24.98
C GLY A 36 -8.40 19.51 -24.87
N ARG A 37 -8.32 20.27 -23.77
CA ARG A 37 -7.21 21.20 -23.51
C ARG A 37 -5.86 20.49 -23.33
N ASP A 38 -5.84 19.32 -22.69
CA ASP A 38 -4.61 18.56 -22.51
C ASP A 38 -4.12 17.99 -23.84
N LEU A 39 -5.05 17.57 -24.71
CA LEU A 39 -4.74 17.12 -26.06
C LEU A 39 -4.12 18.24 -26.91
N GLU A 40 -4.68 19.45 -26.85
CA GLU A 40 -4.15 20.62 -27.55
C GLU A 40 -2.75 21.00 -27.06
N ASN A 41 -2.50 20.90 -25.75
CA ASN A 41 -1.21 21.23 -25.14
C ASN A 41 -0.20 20.08 -25.15
N GLY A 42 -0.57 18.89 -25.64
CA GLY A 42 0.29 17.70 -25.62
C GLY A 42 0.58 17.15 -24.22
N THR A 43 -0.29 17.40 -23.25
CA THR A 43 -0.15 17.00 -21.84
C THR A 43 -1.10 15.87 -21.45
N ILE A 44 -0.88 15.29 -20.27
CA ILE A 44 -1.75 14.27 -19.66
C ILE A 44 -1.77 14.43 -18.14
N GLU A 45 -2.95 14.31 -17.52
CA GLU A 45 -3.09 14.24 -16.07
C GLU A 45 -2.84 12.80 -15.60
N ILE A 46 -1.92 12.64 -14.65
CA ILE A 46 -1.61 11.40 -13.98
C ILE A 46 -2.07 11.51 -12.52
N ALA A 47 -2.88 10.55 -12.07
CA ALA A 47 -3.26 10.42 -10.67
C ALA A 47 -2.71 9.11 -10.09
N ARG A 48 -2.08 9.21 -8.92
CA ARG A 48 -1.52 8.09 -8.17
C ARG A 48 -2.53 7.57 -7.14
N ARG A 49 -2.59 6.25 -6.96
CA ARG A 49 -3.47 5.64 -5.94
C ARG A 49 -2.89 5.68 -4.54
N ASP A 50 -1.59 5.47 -4.39
CA ASP A 50 -0.91 5.35 -3.10
C ASP A 50 -0.89 6.68 -2.34
N THR A 51 -0.56 7.78 -3.04
CA THR A 51 -0.46 9.13 -2.45
C THR A 51 -1.69 10.02 -2.70
N LYS A 52 -2.55 9.66 -3.66
CA LYS A 52 -3.66 10.50 -4.18
C LYS A 52 -3.21 11.79 -4.85
N GLU A 53 -1.92 11.94 -5.13
CA GLU A 53 -1.37 13.09 -5.84
C GLU A 53 -1.77 13.06 -7.32
N LYS A 54 -1.86 14.25 -7.89
CA LYS A 54 -2.09 14.47 -9.31
C LYS A 54 -0.99 15.34 -9.87
N GLN A 55 -0.54 15.01 -11.07
CA GLN A 55 0.44 15.78 -11.82
C GLN A 55 0.05 15.83 -13.28
N THR A 56 0.33 16.94 -13.93
CA THR A 56 0.20 17.08 -15.39
C THR A 56 1.59 17.01 -15.98
N ILE A 57 1.82 16.05 -16.89
CA ILE A 57 3.12 15.88 -17.54
C ILE A 57 2.99 15.94 -19.06
N SER A 58 4.10 16.15 -19.75
CA SER A 58 4.17 15.98 -21.21
C SER A 58 3.86 14.53 -21.60
N ARG A 59 3.26 14.34 -22.77
CA ARG A 59 3.06 13.01 -23.36
C ARG A 59 4.36 12.39 -23.89
N GLU A 60 5.43 13.17 -24.00
CA GLU A 60 6.75 12.69 -24.39
C GLU A 60 7.30 11.73 -23.32
N ASN A 61 7.83 10.58 -23.76
CA ASN A 61 8.39 9.54 -22.89
C ASN A 61 7.45 9.04 -21.78
N LEU A 62 6.13 9.11 -22.03
CA LEU A 62 5.11 8.73 -21.05
C LEU A 62 5.27 7.27 -20.60
N ASP A 63 5.60 6.34 -21.50
CA ASP A 63 5.78 4.93 -21.15
C ASP A 63 6.92 4.71 -20.14
N GLU A 64 8.04 5.43 -20.29
CA GLU A 64 9.16 5.41 -19.35
C GLU A 64 8.76 5.99 -17.99
N HIS A 65 8.06 7.12 -18.01
CA HIS A 65 7.57 7.75 -16.80
C HIS A 65 6.64 6.81 -16.02
N ILE A 66 5.72 6.13 -16.71
CA ILE A 66 4.78 5.21 -16.06
C ILE A 66 5.49 3.97 -15.50
N GLU A 67 6.48 3.41 -16.19
CA GLU A 67 7.27 2.29 -15.65
C GLU A 67 8.00 2.70 -14.35
N ASN A 68 8.67 3.85 -14.37
CA ASN A 68 9.35 4.38 -13.19
C ASN A 68 8.37 4.67 -12.04
N LEU A 69 7.22 5.25 -12.36
CA LEU A 69 6.18 5.55 -11.39
C LEU A 69 5.60 4.28 -10.75
N LEU A 70 5.37 3.20 -11.52
CA LEU A 70 4.92 1.91 -10.98
C LEU A 70 5.95 1.31 -10.01
N ASN A 71 7.24 1.39 -10.35
CA ASN A 71 8.33 0.96 -9.46
C ASN A 71 8.39 1.79 -8.17
N GLU A 72 8.17 3.11 -8.28
CA GLU A 72 8.13 4.01 -7.12
C GLU A 72 6.93 3.69 -6.21
N ILE A 73 5.73 3.51 -6.78
CA ILE A 73 4.52 3.14 -6.05
C ILE A 73 4.75 1.84 -5.28
N GLN A 74 5.35 0.83 -5.92
CA GLN A 74 5.65 -0.44 -5.25
C GLN A 74 6.59 -0.25 -4.06
N LYS A 75 7.66 0.54 -4.22
CA LYS A 75 8.59 0.86 -3.13
C LYS A 75 7.90 1.62 -1.99
N ASN A 76 7.05 2.59 -2.31
CA ASN A 76 6.35 3.39 -1.33
C ASN A 76 5.37 2.54 -0.49
N ILE A 77 4.58 1.69 -1.15
CA ILE A 77 3.65 0.79 -0.46
C ILE A 77 4.41 -0.22 0.41
N TYR A 78 5.50 -0.81 -0.11
CA TYR A 78 6.35 -1.73 0.65
C TYR A 78 6.93 -1.06 1.90
N ASN A 79 7.54 0.12 1.75
CA ASN A 79 8.15 0.86 2.86
C ASN A 79 7.09 1.26 3.91
N LYS A 80 5.90 1.68 3.46
CA LYS A 80 4.79 1.98 4.37
C LYS A 80 4.39 0.76 5.20
N ALA A 81 4.26 -0.41 4.57
CA ALA A 81 3.93 -1.65 5.26
C ALA A 81 5.06 -2.11 6.19
N LEU A 82 6.31 -1.99 5.76
CA LEU A 82 7.49 -2.31 6.56
C LEU A 82 7.58 -1.44 7.81
N ASN A 83 7.44 -0.13 7.66
CA ASN A 83 7.48 0.81 8.78
C ASN A 83 6.33 0.54 9.75
N TYR A 84 5.11 0.34 9.24
CA TYR A 84 3.96 0.00 10.08
C TYR A 84 4.22 -1.29 10.88
N ARG A 85 4.77 -2.33 10.24
CA ARG A 85 5.12 -3.58 10.94
C ARG A 85 6.19 -3.33 12.01
N THR A 86 7.26 -2.62 11.68
CA THR A 86 8.36 -2.34 12.62
C THR A 86 7.89 -1.51 13.81
N GLU A 87 7.11 -0.45 13.59
CA GLU A 87 6.55 0.39 14.65
C GLU A 87 5.57 -0.36 15.55
N ASN A 88 4.86 -1.35 15.00
CA ASN A 88 3.94 -2.22 15.73
C ASN A 88 4.58 -3.56 16.15
N THR A 89 5.90 -3.69 16.08
CA THR A 89 6.66 -4.80 16.67
C THR A 89 7.41 -4.28 17.89
N THR A 90 7.20 -4.90 19.04
CA THR A 90 7.83 -4.48 20.30
C THR A 90 8.70 -5.59 20.83
N GLU A 91 9.99 -5.31 21.03
CA GLU A 91 10.91 -6.25 21.68
C GLU A 91 10.71 -6.21 23.19
N VAL A 92 10.63 -7.39 23.82
CA VAL A 92 10.45 -7.54 25.28
C VAL A 92 11.45 -8.57 25.80
N ASN A 93 11.93 -8.35 27.03
CA ASN A 93 12.95 -9.20 27.66
C ASN A 93 12.47 -9.86 28.96
N SER A 94 11.22 -9.63 29.36
CA SER A 94 10.59 -10.32 30.49
C SER A 94 9.14 -10.68 30.17
N TYR A 95 8.60 -11.65 30.92
CA TYR A 95 7.22 -12.09 30.74
C TYR A 95 6.21 -11.05 31.26
N GLU A 96 6.61 -10.24 32.24
CA GLU A 96 5.84 -9.08 32.70
C GLU A 96 5.72 -8.01 31.61
N GLU A 97 6.81 -7.66 30.94
CA GLU A 97 6.79 -6.74 29.78
C GLU A 97 5.93 -7.29 28.65
N PHE A 98 6.02 -8.60 28.37
CA PHE A 98 5.17 -9.27 27.37
C PHE A 98 3.68 -9.04 27.65
N LYS A 99 3.22 -9.30 28.88
CA LYS A 99 1.81 -9.11 29.27
C LYS A 99 1.39 -7.65 29.17
N GLN A 100 2.23 -6.71 29.63
CA GLN A 100 1.95 -5.27 29.56
C GLN A 100 1.80 -4.78 28.12
N VAL A 101 2.70 -5.20 27.22
CA VAL A 101 2.65 -4.82 25.81
C VAL A 101 1.41 -5.41 25.14
N LEU A 102 1.07 -6.66 25.44
CA LEU A 102 -0.09 -7.35 24.87
C LEU A 102 -1.42 -6.70 25.28
N GLU A 103 -1.57 -6.31 26.54
CA GLU A 103 -2.78 -5.63 27.04
C GLU A 103 -2.84 -4.15 26.61
N GLY A 104 -1.69 -3.50 26.45
CA GLY A 104 -1.59 -2.09 26.11
C GLY A 104 -1.51 -1.82 24.61
N LYS A 105 -0.28 -1.79 24.08
CA LYS A 105 0.01 -1.40 22.69
C LYS A 105 -0.50 -2.43 21.68
N GLY A 106 -0.51 -3.70 22.04
CA GLY A 106 -0.79 -4.82 21.14
C GLY A 106 0.26 -4.93 20.02
N GLY A 107 -0.16 -5.52 18.89
CA GLY A 107 0.71 -5.74 17.73
C GLY A 107 1.55 -7.00 17.84
N PHE A 108 2.72 -7.00 17.20
CA PHE A 108 3.68 -8.09 17.27
C PHE A 108 4.60 -7.89 18.47
N ILE A 109 4.92 -8.99 19.14
CA ILE A 109 5.86 -8.99 20.27
C ILE A 109 7.04 -9.89 19.87
N SER A 110 8.24 -9.32 19.91
CA SER A 110 9.48 -10.06 19.72
C SER A 110 10.02 -10.43 21.10
N ALA A 111 9.96 -11.71 21.46
CA ALA A 111 10.36 -12.20 22.77
C ALA A 111 11.28 -13.42 22.63
N HIS A 112 12.09 -13.66 23.66
CA HIS A 112 12.87 -14.90 23.75
C HIS A 112 11.94 -16.07 24.07
N TRP A 113 12.12 -17.19 23.37
CA TRP A 113 11.36 -18.41 23.58
C TRP A 113 12.30 -19.62 23.55
N ASP A 114 12.04 -20.58 24.44
CA ASP A 114 12.81 -21.82 24.60
C ASP A 114 12.50 -22.88 23.53
N GLY A 115 11.47 -22.67 22.72
CA GLY A 115 11.06 -23.58 21.65
C GLY A 115 10.18 -24.75 22.10
N THR A 116 9.74 -24.79 23.37
CA THR A 116 9.00 -25.95 23.91
C THR A 116 7.49 -25.75 23.79
N SER A 117 6.77 -26.85 23.52
CA SER A 117 5.30 -26.84 23.44
C SER A 117 4.62 -26.61 24.80
N GLU A 118 5.31 -26.89 25.91
CA GLU A 118 4.81 -26.63 27.26
C GLU A 118 4.74 -25.12 27.53
N THR A 119 5.84 -24.42 27.28
CA THR A 119 5.92 -22.95 27.39
C THR A 119 4.97 -22.26 26.42
N GLU A 120 4.86 -22.75 25.17
CA GLU A 120 3.89 -22.23 24.19
C GLU A 120 2.44 -22.35 24.69
N LYS A 121 2.07 -23.52 25.22
CA LYS A 121 0.73 -23.78 25.76
C LYS A 121 0.43 -22.87 26.95
N GLN A 122 1.39 -22.69 27.85
CA GLN A 122 1.24 -21.80 29.01
C GLN A 122 1.01 -20.35 28.57
N ILE A 123 1.82 -19.84 27.64
CA ILE A 123 1.66 -18.48 27.09
C ILE A 123 0.28 -18.33 26.45
N LYS A 124 -0.17 -19.31 25.68
CA LYS A 124 -1.49 -19.30 25.04
C LYS A 124 -2.63 -19.34 26.06
N GLU A 125 -2.52 -20.14 27.12
CA GLU A 125 -3.54 -20.23 28.17
C GLU A 125 -3.63 -18.93 28.98
N GLU A 126 -2.50 -18.34 29.34
CA GLU A 126 -2.44 -17.13 30.17
C GLU A 126 -2.75 -15.85 29.40
N THR A 127 -2.37 -15.78 28.13
CA THR A 127 -2.38 -14.51 27.37
C THR A 127 -3.23 -14.56 26.10
N LYS A 128 -3.65 -15.75 25.66
CA LYS A 128 -4.31 -16.02 24.37
C LYS A 128 -3.49 -15.63 23.14
N ALA A 129 -2.24 -15.21 23.33
CA ALA A 129 -1.31 -14.97 22.24
C ALA A 129 -1.00 -16.27 21.50
N THR A 130 -0.59 -16.12 20.24
CA THR A 130 -0.11 -17.23 19.41
C THR A 130 1.34 -16.93 19.05
N ILE A 131 2.18 -17.95 19.13
CA ILE A 131 3.62 -17.90 18.80
C ILE A 131 3.82 -18.49 17.41
#